data_AF-A0A8B6ENC5-F1
#
_entry.id   AF-A0A8B6ENC5-F1
#
_cell.length_a   1.000
_cell.length_b   1.000
_cell.length_c   1.000
_cell.angle_alpha   90.00
_cell.angle_beta   90.00
_cell.angle_gamma   90.00
#
_symmetry.space_group_name_H-M   'P 1'
#
loop_
_entity.id
_entity.type
_entity.pdbx_description
1 polymer ?
#
loop_
_entity_poly.entity_id
_entity_poly.type
_entity_poly.pdbx_seq_one_letter_code
_entity_poly.pdbx_strand_id
1 'polypeptide(L)'
;CSLEITGENKKRHSSQNCRLDSTGKPERDCRFFPHRDNRATAKGSIMSHSFVPSVHQFCDSKGDSLSALHNNLAPNLQNFRCGGKSAWDVMRTHLDFKDTTPGLPNKDTSPSFSYIQPNGVDKICLVIDVSGSMSSMIALARNAAISLIKLIIPDGSYVSIVQFSNTAVMLKNLTKITSEKVRDELVDALPTIVRGSTSIGAGLQVALNVRK
;
A
#
# COMPACT_ATOMS: atom_id res chain seq x y z
N CYS A 1 -12.71 16.92 6.60
CA CYS A 1 -13.15 16.21 7.81
C CYS A 1 -12.87 17.10 9.00
N SER A 2 -11.62 17.41 9.34
CA SER A 2 -11.30 18.42 10.38
C SER A 2 -11.65 19.84 9.91
N LEU A 3 -12.05 20.73 10.82
CA LEU A 3 -12.19 22.18 10.58
C LEU A 3 -10.82 22.88 10.48
N GLU A 4 -9.82 22.38 11.20
CA GLU A 4 -8.48 22.98 11.28
C GLU A 4 -7.58 22.59 10.10
N ILE A 5 -8.05 21.74 9.19
CA ILE A 5 -7.26 21.37 8.02
C ILE A 5 -7.26 22.54 7.03
N THR A 6 -6.08 23.12 6.83
CA THR A 6 -5.88 24.23 5.88
C THR A 6 -5.47 23.69 4.52
N GLY A 7 -5.75 24.47 3.47
CA GLY A 7 -5.48 24.08 2.10
C GLY A 7 -6.09 25.03 1.09
N GLU A 8 -5.96 24.67 -0.18
CA GLU A 8 -6.46 25.45 -1.29
C GLU A 8 -7.52 24.68 -2.09
N ASN A 9 -8.52 25.41 -2.58
CA ASN A 9 -9.49 24.87 -3.53
C ASN A 9 -9.00 25.11 -4.96
N LYS A 10 -8.69 24.02 -5.67
CA LYS A 10 -8.21 24.07 -7.06
C LYS A 10 -8.99 23.12 -7.96
N LYS A 11 -8.99 23.40 -9.25
CA LYS A 11 -9.48 22.47 -10.27
C LYS A 11 -8.57 21.25 -10.35
N ARG A 12 -9.17 20.06 -10.37
CA ARG A 12 -8.45 18.77 -10.39
C ARG A 12 -7.39 18.65 -11.49
N HIS A 13 -7.63 19.24 -12.67
CA HIS A 13 -6.82 19.00 -13.87
C HIS A 13 -6.01 20.20 -14.36
N SER A 14 -6.23 21.41 -13.83
CA SER A 14 -5.62 22.63 -14.36
C SER A 14 -4.96 23.52 -13.31
N SER A 15 -4.99 23.13 -12.03
CA SER A 15 -4.45 23.92 -10.90
C SER A 15 -4.96 25.38 -10.84
N GLN A 16 -6.05 25.68 -11.55
CA GLN A 16 -6.74 26.97 -11.50
C GLN A 16 -7.56 27.05 -10.22
N ASN A 17 -7.82 28.28 -9.76
CA ASN A 17 -8.71 28.51 -8.63
C ASN A 17 -10.14 28.05 -8.96
N CYS A 18 -10.82 27.50 -7.97
CA CYS A 18 -12.22 27.13 -8.12
C CYS A 18 -13.13 28.34 -8.27
N ARG A 19 -14.16 28.19 -9.09
CA ARG A 19 -15.30 29.11 -9.18
C ARG A 19 -16.42 28.63 -8.28
N LEU A 20 -17.03 29.57 -7.58
CA LEU A 20 -18.25 29.35 -6.80
C LEU A 20 -19.44 29.85 -7.59
N ASP A 21 -20.58 29.18 -7.47
CA ASP A 21 -21.86 29.69 -7.96
C ASP A 21 -22.46 30.74 -7.00
N SER A 22 -23.64 31.28 -7.35
CA SER A 22 -24.36 32.28 -6.54
C SER A 22 -24.77 31.77 -5.15
N THR A 23 -24.73 30.46 -4.90
CA THR A 23 -25.01 29.85 -3.59
C THR A 23 -23.75 29.57 -2.77
N GLY A 24 -22.57 29.93 -3.30
CA GLY A 24 -21.28 29.62 -2.69
C GLY A 24 -20.83 28.18 -2.91
N LYS A 25 -21.52 27.41 -3.76
CA LYS A 25 -21.16 26.02 -4.05
C LYS A 25 -20.07 25.98 -5.12
N PRO A 26 -18.98 25.23 -4.88
CA PRO A 26 -17.91 25.11 -5.86
C PRO A 26 -18.33 24.28 -7.09
N GLU A 27 -17.78 24.63 -8.25
CA GLU A 27 -17.92 23.87 -9.49
C GLU A 27 -17.50 22.39 -9.33
N ARG A 28 -18.04 21.50 -10.19
CA ARG A 28 -17.94 20.03 -10.02
C ARG A 28 -16.49 19.50 -9.97
N ASP A 29 -15.58 20.11 -10.71
CA ASP A 29 -14.17 19.73 -10.82
C ASP A 29 -13.30 20.35 -9.72
N CYS A 30 -13.86 21.19 -8.86
CA CYS A 30 -13.18 21.74 -7.71
C CYS A 30 -12.86 20.66 -6.68
N ARG A 31 -11.63 20.67 -6.17
CA ARG A 31 -11.15 19.79 -5.10
C ARG A 31 -10.38 20.61 -4.07
N PHE A 32 -10.54 20.22 -2.82
CA PHE A 32 -9.75 20.75 -1.72
C PHE A 32 -8.41 20.00 -1.65
N PHE A 33 -7.31 20.75 -1.64
CA PHE A 33 -5.95 20.24 -1.53
C PHE A 33 -5.34 20.71 -0.21
N PRO A 34 -5.19 19.82 0.79
CA PRO A 34 -4.59 20.18 2.06
C PRO A 34 -3.13 20.61 1.90
N HIS A 35 -2.72 21.60 2.70
CA HIS A 35 -1.30 21.89 2.89
C HIS A 35 -0.62 20.68 3.54
N ARG A 36 0.55 20.30 3.01
CA ARG A 36 1.30 19.12 3.45
C ARG A 36 2.57 19.48 4.22
N ASP A 37 2.75 20.76 4.53
CA ASP A 37 3.93 21.24 5.22
C ASP A 37 3.84 21.01 6.73
N ASN A 38 4.97 21.21 7.40
CA ASN A 38 5.09 21.04 8.86
C ASN A 38 4.37 22.13 9.65
N ARG A 39 3.67 23.07 9.00
CA ARG A 39 2.86 24.11 9.66
C ARG A 39 1.41 23.66 9.85
N ALA A 40 1.02 22.52 9.28
CA ALA A 40 -0.29 21.94 9.53
C ALA A 40 -0.48 21.65 11.03
N THR A 41 -1.57 22.16 11.59
CA THR A 41 -1.93 21.99 13.02
C THR A 41 -3.05 20.98 13.22
N ALA A 42 -3.75 20.60 12.16
CA ALA A 42 -4.86 19.66 12.20
C ALA A 42 -4.39 18.26 12.59
N LYS A 43 -4.95 17.71 13.67
CA LYS A 43 -4.70 16.33 14.12
C LYS A 43 -5.74 15.34 13.58
N GLY A 44 -6.96 15.81 13.30
CA GLY A 44 -8.05 15.00 12.78
C GLY A 44 -8.00 14.82 11.25
N SER A 45 -8.72 13.80 10.75
CA SER A 45 -8.88 13.40 9.33
C SER A 45 -8.05 12.20 8.87
N ILE A 46 -7.66 11.30 9.78
CA ILE A 46 -6.83 10.13 9.45
C ILE A 46 -7.37 9.28 8.28
N MET A 47 -8.70 9.20 8.11
CA MET A 47 -9.35 8.43 7.04
C MET A 47 -9.37 9.12 5.65
N SER A 48 -8.85 10.35 5.54
CA SER A 48 -8.91 11.15 4.29
C SER A 48 -7.61 11.88 3.97
N HIS A 49 -6.86 12.29 4.98
CA HIS A 49 -5.68 13.14 4.84
C HIS A 49 -4.52 12.65 5.73
N SER A 50 -4.36 11.33 5.84
CA SER A 50 -3.25 10.69 6.57
C SER A 50 -1.86 11.07 6.05
N PHE A 51 -1.77 11.66 4.86
CA PHE A 51 -0.53 12.19 4.30
C PHE A 51 -0.12 13.56 4.85
N VAL A 52 -0.96 14.22 5.65
CA VAL A 52 -0.61 15.48 6.33
C VAL A 52 0.10 15.12 7.64
N PRO A 53 1.36 15.56 7.87
CA PRO A 53 2.19 15.05 8.98
C PRO A 53 1.57 15.20 10.38
N SER A 54 0.77 16.24 10.60
CA SER A 54 0.11 16.49 11.89
C SER A 54 -1.11 15.58 12.14
N VAL A 55 -1.64 14.91 11.12
CA VAL A 55 -2.86 14.11 11.20
C VAL A 55 -2.55 12.70 11.69
N HIS A 56 -3.08 12.35 12.86
CA HIS A 56 -2.87 11.03 13.47
C HIS A 56 -4.13 10.50 14.21
N GLN A 57 -5.27 11.17 14.11
CA GLN A 57 -6.51 10.74 14.78
C GLN A 57 -7.77 10.96 13.94
N PHE A 58 -8.86 10.33 14.36
CA PHE A 58 -10.18 10.56 13.78
C PHE A 58 -10.67 11.97 14.10
N CYS A 59 -11.52 12.52 13.24
CA CYS A 59 -12.27 13.73 13.61
C CYS A 59 -13.31 13.34 14.66
N ASP A 60 -13.52 14.21 15.64
CA ASP A 60 -14.53 14.05 16.68
C ASP A 60 -15.37 15.33 16.77
N SER A 61 -16.67 15.20 17.01
CA SER A 61 -17.55 16.33 17.35
C SER A 61 -17.42 16.76 18.82
N LYS A 62 -16.82 15.92 19.68
CA LYS A 62 -16.68 16.13 21.13
C LYS A 62 -15.23 16.09 21.63
N GLY A 63 -14.24 16.12 20.74
CA GLY A 63 -12.85 15.89 21.12
C GLY A 63 -12.25 17.03 21.95
N ASP A 64 -11.35 16.69 22.88
CA ASP A 64 -10.61 17.64 23.73
C ASP A 64 -9.65 18.57 22.96
N SER A 65 -9.46 18.33 21.66
CA SER A 65 -8.56 19.11 20.82
C SER A 65 -9.29 19.76 19.67
N LEU A 66 -9.31 21.10 19.67
CA LEU A 66 -9.79 21.92 18.54
C LEU A 66 -9.16 21.46 17.21
N SER A 67 -7.91 20.99 17.24
CA SER A 67 -7.17 20.46 16.09
C SER A 67 -7.80 19.24 15.40
N ALA A 68 -8.77 18.56 16.01
CA ALA A 68 -9.49 17.43 15.41
C ALA A 68 -11.01 17.61 15.36
N LEU A 69 -11.50 18.85 15.54
CA LEU A 69 -12.92 19.15 15.52
C LEU A 69 -13.51 18.85 14.13
N HIS A 70 -14.60 18.09 14.11
CA HIS A 70 -15.27 17.66 12.88
C HIS A 70 -16.03 18.80 12.17
N ASN A 71 -15.84 18.90 10.86
CA ASN A 71 -16.59 19.77 9.95
C ASN A 71 -17.79 19.01 9.39
N ASN A 72 -18.96 19.21 10.01
CA ASN A 72 -20.23 18.62 9.59
C ASN A 72 -20.78 19.21 8.27
N LEU A 73 -20.28 20.37 7.81
CA LEU A 73 -20.67 21.00 6.55
C LEU A 73 -19.82 20.55 5.36
N ALA A 74 -18.73 19.81 5.59
CA ALA A 74 -17.88 19.36 4.51
C ALA A 74 -18.63 18.41 3.54
N PRO A 75 -18.51 18.60 2.22
CA PRO A 75 -19.24 17.82 1.21
C PRO A 75 -18.60 16.44 0.99
N ASN A 76 -18.71 15.56 1.98
CA ASN A 76 -18.15 14.21 1.94
C ASN A 76 -19.21 13.14 2.21
N LEU A 77 -18.91 11.90 1.83
CA LEU A 77 -19.85 10.78 1.93
C LEU A 77 -20.23 10.45 3.38
N GLN A 78 -19.31 10.63 4.33
CA GLN A 78 -19.56 10.41 5.75
C GLN A 78 -20.66 11.35 6.26
N ASN A 79 -20.53 12.66 6.02
CA ASN A 79 -21.54 13.64 6.40
C ASN A 79 -22.89 13.35 5.73
N PHE A 80 -22.87 13.00 4.44
CA PHE A 80 -24.08 12.67 3.69
C PHE A 80 -24.80 11.43 4.25
N ARG A 81 -24.07 10.34 4.53
CA ARG A 81 -24.66 9.06 4.97
C ARG A 81 -24.96 9.01 6.47
N CYS A 82 -24.23 9.77 7.28
CA CYS A 82 -24.30 9.70 8.73
C CYS A 82 -24.88 10.97 9.37
N GLY A 83 -25.59 11.80 8.60
CA GLY A 83 -26.28 12.99 9.13
C GLY A 83 -25.33 14.02 9.72
N GLY A 84 -24.17 14.23 9.10
CA GLY A 84 -23.14 15.16 9.55
C GLY A 84 -22.28 14.67 10.72
N LYS A 85 -22.49 13.45 11.23
CA LYS A 85 -21.69 12.90 12.34
C LYS A 85 -20.26 12.61 11.92
N SER A 86 -19.33 12.81 12.86
CA SER A 86 -17.93 12.44 12.66
C SER A 86 -17.76 10.92 12.60
N ALA A 87 -16.64 10.45 12.04
CA ALA A 87 -16.33 9.02 12.04
C ALA A 87 -16.24 8.46 13.47
N TRP A 88 -15.67 9.23 14.40
CA TRP A 88 -15.55 8.85 15.80
C TRP A 88 -16.92 8.76 16.50
N ASP A 89 -17.85 9.68 16.22
CA ASP A 89 -19.22 9.60 16.74
C ASP A 89 -19.92 8.32 16.30
N VAL A 90 -19.74 7.92 15.04
CA VAL A 90 -20.37 6.69 14.51
C VAL A 90 -19.76 5.45 15.16
N MET A 91 -18.42 5.38 15.25
CA MET A 91 -17.75 4.23 15.87
C MET A 91 -18.14 4.06 17.33
N ARG A 92 -18.19 5.14 18.12
CA ARG A 92 -18.58 5.10 19.55
C ARG A 92 -20.00 4.59 19.81
N THR A 93 -20.88 4.58 18.81
CA THR A 93 -22.22 3.99 18.97
C THR A 93 -22.25 2.47 18.84
N HIS A 94 -21.20 1.87 18.26
CA HIS A 94 -21.12 0.43 18.07
C HIS A 94 -20.73 -0.27 19.38
N LEU A 95 -21.25 -1.48 19.61
CA LEU A 95 -21.04 -2.23 20.86
C LEU A 95 -19.55 -2.45 21.15
N ASP A 96 -18.75 -2.69 20.10
CA ASP A 96 -17.29 -2.85 20.19
C ASP A 96 -16.55 -1.63 20.77
N PHE A 97 -17.19 -0.45 20.80
CA PHE A 97 -16.57 0.81 21.27
C PHE A 97 -17.39 1.54 22.35
N LYS A 98 -18.64 1.13 22.59
CA LYS A 98 -19.57 1.81 23.51
C LYS A 98 -19.16 1.62 24.98
N ASP A 99 -18.68 0.42 25.31
CA ASP A 99 -18.36 0.00 26.69
C ASP A 99 -16.86 -0.27 26.88
N THR A 100 -16.01 0.25 25.99
CA THR A 100 -14.56 0.09 26.10
C THR A 100 -13.97 1.12 27.05
N THR A 101 -13.20 0.67 28.03
CA THR A 101 -12.27 1.53 28.77
C THR A 101 -11.21 2.06 27.79
N PRO A 102 -10.92 3.38 27.79
CA PRO A 102 -9.81 3.93 27.02
C PRO A 102 -8.55 3.10 27.29
N GLY A 103 -7.85 2.69 26.23
CA GLY A 103 -6.58 1.98 26.37
C GLY A 103 -5.63 2.77 27.27
N LEU A 104 -4.95 2.08 28.19
CA LEU A 104 -4.02 2.73 29.12
C LEU A 104 -2.97 3.52 28.33
N PRO A 105 -2.81 4.84 28.57
CA PRO A 105 -1.91 5.71 27.81
C PRO A 105 -0.43 5.30 27.89
N ASN A 106 -0.09 4.36 28.78
CA ASN A 106 1.29 3.94 29.07
C ASN A 106 1.65 2.56 28.51
N LYS A 107 0.86 1.98 27.60
CA LYS A 107 1.28 0.74 26.93
C LYS A 107 2.19 1.08 25.77
N ASP A 108 3.47 0.77 25.88
CA ASP A 108 4.41 0.81 24.77
C ASP A 108 3.84 0.00 23.59
N THR A 109 3.46 0.70 22.52
CA THR A 109 2.93 0.11 21.29
C THR A 109 4.02 -0.17 20.27
N SER A 110 5.30 0.03 20.63
CA SER A 110 6.42 -0.30 19.77
C SER A 110 6.37 -1.80 19.47
N PRO A 111 6.21 -2.21 18.20
CA PRO A 111 6.14 -3.62 17.86
C PRO A 111 7.50 -4.27 18.18
N SER A 112 7.47 -5.36 18.95
CA SER A 112 8.63 -6.23 19.11
C SER A 112 8.66 -7.22 17.94
N PHE A 113 9.71 -7.17 17.12
CA PHE A 113 9.93 -8.16 16.07
C PHE A 113 10.96 -9.18 16.52
N SER A 114 10.65 -10.47 16.34
CA SER A 114 11.63 -11.54 16.45
C SER A 114 11.94 -12.04 15.04
N TYR A 115 13.18 -11.81 14.60
CA TYR A 115 13.67 -12.37 13.33
C TYR A 115 14.22 -13.77 13.60
N ILE A 116 13.54 -14.79 13.08
CA ILE A 116 14.07 -16.15 13.03
C ILE A 116 14.76 -16.29 11.69
N GLN A 117 16.09 -16.17 11.67
CA GLN A 117 16.90 -16.42 10.48
C GLN A 117 17.29 -17.92 10.50
N PRO A 118 16.74 -18.78 9.62
CA PRO A 118 17.14 -20.18 9.57
C PRO A 118 18.62 -20.28 9.19
N ASN A 119 19.36 -21.11 9.93
CA ASN A 119 20.80 -21.31 9.72
C ASN A 119 21.08 -21.87 8.31
N GLY A 120 21.71 -21.05 7.47
CA GLY A 120 22.78 -21.47 6.56
C GLY A 120 22.46 -21.59 5.07
N VAL A 121 21.21 -21.54 4.63
CA VAL A 121 20.87 -21.67 3.20
C VAL A 121 19.56 -20.96 2.86
N ASP A 122 19.64 -19.87 2.09
CA ASP A 122 18.44 -19.24 1.53
C ASP A 122 17.88 -20.09 0.38
N LYS A 123 16.59 -20.44 0.46
CA LYS A 123 15.85 -21.05 -0.64
C LYS A 123 14.90 -20.00 -1.21
N ILE A 124 15.20 -19.50 -2.39
CA ILE A 124 14.49 -18.39 -3.04
C ILE A 124 13.76 -18.92 -4.27
N CYS A 125 12.46 -18.67 -4.35
CA CYS A 125 11.68 -18.99 -5.55
C CYS A 125 11.24 -17.68 -6.23
N LEU A 126 11.73 -17.43 -7.43
CA LEU A 126 11.28 -16.32 -8.27
C LEU A 126 9.99 -16.73 -8.99
N VAL A 127 8.89 -16.05 -8.68
CA VAL A 127 7.58 -16.28 -9.31
C VAL A 127 7.24 -15.06 -10.16
N ILE A 128 7.39 -15.19 -11.47
CA ILE A 128 7.39 -14.07 -12.41
C ILE A 128 6.10 -14.06 -13.23
N ASP A 129 5.37 -12.96 -13.16
CA ASP A 129 4.18 -12.73 -13.99
C ASP A 129 4.61 -12.50 -15.45
N VAL A 130 4.04 -13.28 -16.36
CA VAL A 130 4.23 -13.16 -17.81
C VAL A 130 2.91 -12.89 -18.53
N SER A 131 1.88 -12.42 -17.83
CA SER A 131 0.58 -12.03 -18.42
C SER A 131 0.72 -10.91 -19.44
N GLY A 132 -0.28 -10.74 -20.32
CA GLY A 132 -0.27 -9.69 -21.35
C GLY A 132 -0.09 -8.27 -20.81
N SER A 133 -0.54 -7.99 -19.58
CA SER A 133 -0.30 -6.71 -18.90
C SER A 133 1.18 -6.41 -18.64
N MET A 134 2.04 -7.42 -18.68
CA MET A 134 3.49 -7.27 -18.51
C MET A 134 4.21 -6.87 -19.79
N SER A 135 3.51 -6.66 -20.92
CA SER A 135 4.14 -6.34 -22.23
C SER A 135 5.15 -5.18 -22.19
N SER A 136 4.90 -4.13 -21.42
CA SER A 136 5.83 -3.01 -21.23
C SER A 136 6.76 -3.15 -20.02
N MET A 137 6.55 -4.16 -19.18
CA MET A 137 7.21 -4.32 -17.87
C MET A 137 8.06 -5.58 -17.77
N ILE A 138 7.94 -6.53 -18.69
CA ILE A 138 8.64 -7.82 -18.62
C ILE A 138 10.16 -7.64 -18.66
N ALA A 139 10.66 -6.67 -19.42
CA ALA A 139 12.08 -6.33 -19.44
C ALA A 139 12.57 -5.78 -18.09
N LEU A 140 11.77 -4.94 -17.43
CA LEU A 140 12.07 -4.41 -16.09
C LEU A 140 12.05 -5.53 -15.04
N ALA A 141 11.03 -6.39 -15.06
CA ALA A 141 10.93 -7.54 -14.17
C ALA A 141 12.11 -8.50 -14.35
N ARG A 142 12.50 -8.77 -15.61
CA ARG A 142 13.68 -9.56 -15.95
C ARG A 142 14.96 -8.92 -15.42
N ASN A 143 15.17 -7.62 -15.63
CA ASN A 143 16.37 -6.93 -15.16
C ASN A 143 16.47 -6.93 -13.62
N ALA A 144 15.36 -6.76 -12.92
CA ALA A 144 15.32 -6.88 -11.46
C ALA A 144 15.70 -8.30 -11.01
N ALA A 145 15.18 -9.33 -11.68
CA ALA A 145 15.54 -10.72 -11.40
C ALA A 145 17.02 -11.01 -11.70
N ILE A 146 17.58 -10.46 -12.78
CA ILE A 146 19.02 -10.56 -13.09
C ILE A 146 19.85 -9.93 -11.97
N SER A 147 19.55 -8.71 -11.55
CA SER A 147 20.27 -8.03 -10.46
C SER A 147 20.19 -8.81 -9.15
N LEU A 148 19.03 -9.38 -8.84
CA LEU A 148 18.84 -10.23 -7.67
C LEU A 148 19.72 -11.49 -7.76
N ILE A 149 19.65 -12.22 -8.88
CA ILE A 149 20.44 -13.44 -9.12
C ILE A 149 21.93 -13.15 -9.16
N LYS A 150 22.40 -12.01 -9.68
CA LYS A 150 23.83 -11.73 -9.83
C LYS A 150 24.47 -11.04 -8.62
N LEU A 151 23.75 -10.14 -7.95
CA LEU A 151 24.35 -9.20 -7.00
C LEU A 151 23.91 -9.40 -5.55
N ILE A 152 22.73 -9.97 -5.32
CA ILE A 152 22.09 -9.96 -4.00
C ILE A 152 22.10 -11.35 -3.36
N ILE A 153 21.76 -12.40 -4.12
CA ILE A 153 21.67 -13.75 -3.56
C ILE A 153 23.07 -14.30 -3.27
N PRO A 154 23.39 -14.69 -2.02
CA PRO A 154 24.73 -15.17 -1.68
C PRO A 154 25.00 -16.57 -2.24
N ASP A 155 26.28 -16.88 -2.46
CA ASP A 155 26.72 -18.22 -2.83
C ASP A 155 26.28 -19.26 -1.81
N GLY A 156 25.98 -20.48 -2.28
CA GLY A 156 25.45 -21.55 -1.45
C GLY A 156 23.92 -21.55 -1.29
N SER A 157 23.24 -20.44 -1.63
CA SER A 157 21.78 -20.34 -1.70
C SER A 157 21.23 -21.16 -2.87
N TYR A 158 19.92 -21.44 -2.82
CA TYR A 158 19.21 -22.14 -3.89
C TYR A 158 18.17 -21.23 -4.52
N VAL A 159 18.09 -21.27 -5.85
CA VAL A 159 17.11 -20.49 -6.62
C VAL A 159 16.27 -21.41 -7.51
N SER A 160 14.96 -21.24 -7.46
CA SER A 160 14.02 -21.78 -8.45
C SER A 160 13.33 -20.65 -9.20
N ILE A 161 12.91 -20.91 -10.44
CA ILE A 161 12.25 -19.92 -11.29
C ILE A 161 10.95 -20.52 -11.81
N VAL A 162 9.85 -19.81 -11.55
CA VAL A 162 8.51 -20.13 -11.99
C VAL A 162 7.99 -18.93 -12.78
N GLN A 163 7.42 -19.17 -13.95
CA GLN A 163 6.62 -18.17 -14.64
C GLN A 163 5.13 -18.49 -14.48
N PHE A 164 4.28 -17.46 -14.48
CA PHE A 164 2.83 -17.68 -14.48
C PHE A 164 2.08 -16.68 -15.37
N SER A 165 0.97 -17.15 -15.92
CA SER A 165 -0.05 -16.40 -16.66
C SER A 165 -1.41 -16.96 -16.24
N ASN A 166 -2.24 -17.49 -17.14
CA ASN A 166 -3.41 -18.30 -16.78
C ASN A 166 -3.02 -19.58 -16.03
N THR A 167 -1.85 -20.14 -16.37
CA THR A 167 -1.23 -21.31 -15.73
C THR A 167 0.20 -20.98 -15.34
N ALA A 168 0.82 -21.83 -14.51
CA ALA A 168 2.20 -21.66 -14.06
C ALA A 168 3.07 -22.82 -14.51
N VAL A 169 4.35 -22.52 -14.78
CA VAL A 169 5.35 -23.48 -15.23
C VAL A 169 6.66 -23.22 -14.50
N MET A 170 7.30 -24.28 -14.02
CA MET A 170 8.65 -24.23 -13.46
C MET A 170 9.67 -24.18 -14.60
N LEU A 171 10.40 -23.07 -14.71
CA LEU A 171 11.46 -22.88 -15.70
C LEU A 171 12.80 -23.44 -15.21
N LYS A 172 13.06 -23.31 -13.91
CA LYS A 172 14.23 -23.90 -13.26
C LYS A 172 13.83 -24.46 -11.90
N ASN A 173 14.18 -25.73 -11.66
CA ASN A 173 14.09 -26.35 -10.34
C ASN A 173 15.06 -25.69 -9.36
N LEU A 174 14.91 -26.00 -8.06
CA LEU A 174 15.77 -25.51 -6.99
C LEU A 174 17.25 -25.81 -7.27
N THR A 175 18.00 -24.80 -7.71
CA THR A 175 19.38 -24.92 -8.17
C THR A 175 20.30 -24.20 -7.21
N LYS A 176 21.31 -24.90 -6.67
CA LYS A 176 22.30 -24.31 -5.76
C LYS A 176 23.27 -23.42 -6.54
N ILE A 177 23.44 -22.18 -6.09
CA ILE A 177 24.45 -21.27 -6.63
C ILE A 177 25.83 -21.70 -6.11
N THR A 178 26.63 -22.26 -7.00
CA THR A 178 28.00 -22.73 -6.71
C THR A 178 29.08 -21.97 -7.48
N SER A 179 28.69 -21.17 -8.47
CA SER A 179 29.59 -20.39 -9.32
C SER A 179 28.82 -19.36 -10.15
N GLU A 180 29.54 -18.40 -10.74
CA GLU A 180 28.99 -17.45 -11.72
C GLU A 180 28.34 -18.15 -12.93
N LYS A 181 28.88 -19.29 -13.38
CA LYS A 181 28.28 -20.08 -14.45
C LYS A 181 26.84 -20.50 -14.11
N VAL A 182 26.58 -20.90 -12.87
CA VAL A 182 25.23 -21.25 -12.43
C VAL A 182 24.33 -20.02 -12.37
N ARG A 183 24.87 -18.85 -12.02
CA ARG A 183 24.11 -17.59 -12.06
C ARG A 183 23.70 -17.24 -13.50
N ASP A 184 24.59 -17.42 -14.47
CA ASP A 184 24.26 -17.21 -15.88
C ASP A 184 23.19 -18.21 -16.36
N GLU A 185 23.28 -19.49 -15.99
CA GLU A 185 22.24 -20.48 -16.30
C GLU A 185 20.86 -20.13 -15.70
N LEU A 186 20.83 -19.52 -14.51
CA LEU A 186 19.60 -19.02 -13.88
C LEU A 186 19.06 -17.80 -14.63
N VAL A 187 19.93 -16.89 -15.06
CA VAL A 187 19.55 -15.71 -15.86
C VAL A 187 18.99 -16.11 -17.22
N ASP A 188 19.58 -17.11 -17.86
CA ASP A 188 19.11 -17.62 -19.15
C ASP A 188 17.73 -18.27 -19.06
N ALA A 189 17.40 -18.86 -17.91
CA ALA A 189 16.10 -19.47 -17.64
C ALA A 189 14.98 -18.44 -17.34
N LEU A 190 15.29 -17.16 -17.16
CA LEU A 190 14.27 -16.13 -16.94
C LEU A 190 13.35 -15.99 -18.17
N PRO A 191 12.06 -15.70 -17.98
CA PRO A 191 11.15 -15.51 -19.10
C PRO A 191 11.42 -14.19 -19.85
N THR A 192 11.06 -14.15 -21.13
CA THR A 192 11.11 -12.96 -22.00
C THR A 192 9.80 -12.66 -22.71
N ILE A 193 8.91 -13.67 -22.80
CA ILE A 193 7.68 -13.61 -23.60
C ILE A 193 6.50 -13.41 -22.67
N VAL A 194 5.61 -12.50 -23.05
CA VAL A 194 4.32 -12.31 -22.40
C VAL A 194 3.21 -13.07 -23.12
N ARG A 195 2.25 -13.62 -22.37
CA ARG A 195 1.10 -14.35 -22.90
C ARG A 195 -0.01 -14.48 -21.87
N GLY A 196 -1.25 -14.59 -22.35
CA GLY A 196 -2.40 -14.95 -21.52
C GLY A 196 -2.81 -13.90 -20.48
N SER A 197 -3.71 -14.31 -19.59
CA SER A 197 -4.19 -13.56 -18.42
C SER A 197 -3.30 -13.85 -17.19
N THR A 198 -3.78 -13.53 -15.99
CA THR A 198 -3.00 -13.57 -14.75
C THR A 198 -3.64 -14.53 -13.72
N SER A 199 -2.82 -15.38 -13.09
CA SER A 199 -3.23 -16.28 -12.00
C SER A 199 -2.07 -16.48 -11.02
N ILE A 200 -1.96 -15.60 -10.03
CA ILE A 200 -0.94 -15.72 -8.97
C ILE A 200 -1.12 -17.00 -8.15
N GLY A 201 -2.36 -17.48 -7.98
CA GLY A 201 -2.64 -18.74 -7.29
C GLY A 201 -1.95 -19.94 -7.95
N ALA A 202 -1.99 -20.03 -9.28
CA ALA A 202 -1.27 -21.07 -10.02
C ALA A 202 0.24 -20.95 -9.83
N GLY A 203 0.78 -19.72 -9.88
CA GLY A 203 2.19 -19.44 -9.65
C GLY A 203 2.67 -19.91 -8.27
N LEU A 204 1.92 -19.56 -7.22
CA LEU A 204 2.21 -19.96 -5.86
C LEU A 204 2.08 -21.48 -5.66
N GLN A 205 1.08 -22.11 -6.26
CA GLN A 205 0.90 -23.56 -6.15
C GLN A 205 2.10 -24.33 -6.73
N VAL A 206 2.65 -23.89 -7.88
CA VAL A 206 3.86 -24.48 -8.45
C VAL A 206 5.09 -24.16 -7.59
N ALA A 207 5.21 -22.93 -7.10
CA ALA A 207 6.32 -22.51 -6.25
C ALA A 207 6.38 -23.28 -4.92
N LEU A 208 5.24 -23.55 -4.29
CA LEU A 208 5.15 -24.34 -3.06
C LEU A 208 5.46 -25.83 -3.28
N ASN A 209 5.29 -26.32 -4.51
CA ASN A 209 5.65 -27.68 -4.89
C ASN A 209 7.14 -27.87 -5.21
N VAL A 210 7.96 -26.82 -5.10
CA VAL A 210 9.43 -26.93 -5.16
C VAL A 210 9.89 -27.74 -3.94
N ARG A 211 9.98 -29.06 -4.10
CA ARG A 211 10.40 -29.99 -3.04
C ARG A 211 11.89 -29.81 -2.74
N LYS A 212 12.20 -30.01 -1.46
CA LYS A 212 13.45 -29.65 -0.76
C LYS A 212 14.74 -30.09 -1.43
#